data_AF-A0A651GRE3-F1
#
_entry.id   AF-A0A651GRE3-F1
#
_cell.length_a   1.000
_cell.length_b   1.000
_cell.length_c   1.000
_cell.angle_alpha   90.00
_cell.angle_beta   90.00
_cell.angle_gamma   90.00
#
_symmetry.space_group_name_H-M   'P 1'
#
loop_
_entity.id
_entity.type
_entity.pdbx_description
1 polymer ?
#
loop_
_entity_poly.entity_id
_entity_poly.type
_entity_poly.pdbx_seq_one_letter_code
_entity_poly.pdbx_strand_id
1 'polypeptide(L)'
;MTLSDDNITEIFCQVDTFCIHFFKALDPHIVGNPAKKKPKLCVSEVITLMILFHHSGYRQPLKDPAFIKAFTGKLYADKGYISAELTNALFCDGIHLVTQIRNNMKNCLMELKDKILLRKRSIIETINDELKNICQIEHSRHRSLANFLSNLLAGLAAYSFFPKKPAIKYEPVQTKQLV
;
A
#
# COMPACT_ATOMS: atom_id res chain seq x y z
N MET A 1 1.65 -11.98 21.85
CA MET A 1 0.28 -12.36 22.22
C MET A 1 -0.25 -13.18 21.06
N THR A 2 -0.46 -14.48 21.26
CA THR A 2 -0.97 -15.37 20.21
C THR A 2 -2.43 -15.01 19.94
N LEU A 3 -2.79 -14.61 18.72
CA LEU A 3 -4.19 -14.47 18.34
C LEU A 3 -4.84 -15.87 18.32
N SER A 4 -5.97 -16.02 19.00
CA SER A 4 -6.85 -17.17 18.83
C SER A 4 -7.73 -16.99 17.60
N ASP A 5 -8.27 -18.10 17.08
CA ASP A 5 -9.22 -18.09 15.95
C ASP A 5 -10.47 -17.26 16.26
N ASP A 6 -10.89 -17.22 17.53
CA ASP A 6 -11.99 -16.38 18.00
C ASP A 6 -11.69 -14.89 17.85
N ASN A 7 -10.45 -14.46 18.16
CA ASN A 7 -10.04 -13.06 18.00
C ASN A 7 -9.98 -12.67 16.51
N ILE A 8 -9.56 -13.59 15.64
CA ILE A 8 -9.53 -13.37 14.19
C ILE A 8 -10.96 -13.19 13.65
N THR A 9 -11.87 -14.05 14.12
CA THR A 9 -13.29 -13.99 13.74
C THR A 9 -13.94 -12.69 14.20
N GLU A 10 -13.66 -12.26 15.43
CA GLU A 10 -14.16 -10.99 15.96
C GLU A 10 -13.64 -9.78 15.16
N ILE A 11 -12.34 -9.77 14.84
CA ILE A 11 -11.72 -8.76 13.98
C ILE A 11 -12.41 -8.75 12.61
N PHE A 12 -12.58 -9.91 11.97
CA PHE A 12 -13.26 -10.00 10.68
C PHE A 12 -14.69 -9.44 10.74
N CYS A 13 -15.49 -9.84 11.72
CA CYS A 13 -16.86 -9.34 11.88
C CYS A 13 -16.92 -7.82 12.05
N GLN A 14 -15.99 -7.24 12.83
CA GLN A 14 -15.90 -5.79 13.01
C GLN A 14 -15.52 -5.07 11.71
N VAL A 15 -14.54 -5.61 10.97
CA VAL A 15 -14.13 -5.06 9.67
C VAL A 15 -15.25 -5.17 8.65
N ASP A 16 -15.94 -6.30 8.58
CA ASP A 16 -16.99 -6.55 7.61
C ASP A 16 -18.18 -5.60 7.82
N THR A 17 -18.62 -5.46 9.06
CA THR A 17 -19.65 -4.47 9.45
C THR A 17 -19.24 -3.06 9.05
N PHE A 18 -17.99 -2.68 9.33
CA PHE A 18 -17.45 -1.39 8.95
C PHE A 18 -17.43 -1.20 7.43
N CYS A 19 -16.97 -2.18 6.65
CA CYS A 19 -16.93 -2.11 5.20
C CYS A 19 -18.33 -1.92 4.61
N ILE A 20 -19.32 -2.66 5.10
CA ILE A 20 -20.72 -2.52 4.66
C ILE A 20 -21.22 -1.09 4.87
N HIS A 21 -21.02 -0.51 6.06
CA HIS A 21 -21.46 0.85 6.34
C HIS A 21 -20.66 1.90 5.56
N PHE A 22 -19.35 1.71 5.46
CA PHE A 22 -18.45 2.64 4.80
C PHE A 22 -18.71 2.71 3.30
N PHE A 23 -18.76 1.57 2.61
CA PHE A 23 -19.02 1.56 1.16
C PHE A 23 -20.43 2.04 0.83
N LYS A 24 -21.43 1.73 1.66
CA LYS A 24 -22.78 2.29 1.49
C LYS A 24 -22.80 3.83 1.57
N ALA A 25 -21.96 4.42 2.42
CA ALA A 25 -21.81 5.87 2.51
C ALA A 25 -20.94 6.47 1.39
N LEU A 26 -19.96 5.70 0.90
CA LEU A 26 -19.01 6.13 -0.12
C LEU A 26 -19.59 6.05 -1.53
N ASP A 27 -20.34 5.01 -1.87
CA ASP A 27 -20.88 4.72 -3.23
C ASP A 27 -21.52 5.93 -3.93
N PRO A 28 -22.34 6.78 -3.26
CA PRO A 28 -22.93 7.97 -3.89
C PRO A 28 -21.92 9.04 -4.30
N HIS A 29 -20.71 9.00 -3.72
CA HIS A 29 -19.68 10.03 -3.85
C HIS A 29 -18.48 9.57 -4.70
N ILE A 30 -18.49 8.33 -5.20
CA ILE A 30 -17.40 7.79 -6.04
C ILE A 30 -17.50 8.39 -7.45
N VAL A 31 -16.40 9.02 -7.90
CA VAL A 31 -16.28 9.56 -9.26
C VAL A 31 -15.54 8.56 -10.14
N GLY A 32 -16.18 8.08 -11.21
CA GLY A 32 -15.59 7.17 -12.20
C GLY A 32 -16.45 5.96 -12.51
N ASN A 33 -16.08 5.20 -13.54
CA ASN A 33 -16.79 3.95 -13.87
C ASN A 33 -16.36 2.82 -12.93
N PRO A 34 -17.30 1.95 -12.49
CA PRO A 34 -16.97 0.81 -11.66
C PRO A 34 -16.00 -0.14 -12.39
N ALA A 35 -15.12 -0.77 -11.61
CA ALA A 35 -14.14 -1.71 -12.14
C ALA A 35 -14.84 -2.89 -12.87
N LYS A 36 -14.40 -3.18 -14.10
CA LYS A 36 -14.97 -4.27 -14.92
C LYS A 36 -14.68 -5.67 -14.38
N LYS A 37 -13.65 -5.81 -13.53
CA LYS A 37 -13.27 -7.08 -12.88
C LYS A 37 -13.46 -6.95 -11.38
N LYS A 38 -14.22 -7.88 -10.81
CA LYS A 38 -14.38 -7.98 -9.35
C LYS A 38 -13.12 -8.61 -8.75
N PRO A 39 -12.54 -8.04 -7.68
CA PRO A 39 -11.42 -8.66 -6.98
C PRO A 39 -11.85 -9.99 -6.37
N LYS A 40 -10.90 -10.92 -6.19
CA LYS A 40 -11.16 -12.24 -5.59
C LYS A 40 -11.41 -12.18 -4.09
N LEU A 41 -10.75 -11.25 -3.41
CA LEU A 41 -10.95 -10.97 -1.99
C LEU A 41 -11.83 -9.73 -1.86
N CYS A 42 -12.79 -9.77 -0.94
CA CYS A 42 -13.57 -8.59 -0.59
C CYS A 42 -12.70 -7.61 0.23
N VAL A 43 -13.14 -6.35 0.29
CA VAL A 43 -12.36 -5.32 0.97
C VAL A 43 -12.24 -5.62 2.47
N SER A 44 -13.25 -6.26 3.07
CA SER A 44 -13.20 -6.66 4.48
C SER A 44 -12.14 -7.72 4.73
N GLU A 45 -12.04 -8.75 3.89
CA GLU A 45 -10.95 -9.74 3.96
C GLU A 45 -9.57 -9.09 3.84
N VAL A 46 -9.39 -8.16 2.88
CA VAL A 46 -8.11 -7.47 2.68
C VAL A 46 -7.73 -6.64 3.91
N ILE A 47 -8.67 -5.88 4.46
CA ILE A 47 -8.42 -5.05 5.65
C ILE A 47 -8.11 -5.94 6.86
N THR A 48 -8.86 -7.02 7.08
CA THR A 48 -8.61 -7.99 8.15
C THR A 48 -7.20 -8.58 8.03
N LEU A 49 -6.79 -8.99 6.83
CA LEU A 49 -5.43 -9.50 6.58
C LEU A 49 -4.35 -8.43 6.90
N MET A 50 -4.57 -7.17 6.54
CA MET A 50 -3.64 -6.08 6.87
C MET A 50 -3.51 -5.86 8.38
N ILE A 51 -4.61 -5.94 9.13
CA ILE A 51 -4.65 -5.80 10.59
C ILE A 51 -3.91 -6.96 11.25
N LEU A 52 -4.21 -8.19 10.82
CA LEU A 52 -3.57 -9.40 11.33
C LEU A 52 -2.06 -9.35 11.07
N PHE A 53 -1.64 -8.90 9.87
CA PHE A 53 -0.23 -8.74 9.55
C PHE A 53 0.47 -7.74 10.48
N HIS A 54 -0.14 -6.58 10.74
CA HIS A 54 0.41 -5.60 11.68
C HIS A 54 0.49 -6.13 13.12
N HIS A 55 -0.55 -6.84 13.57
CA HIS A 55 -0.58 -7.39 14.93
C HIS A 55 0.41 -8.55 15.13
N SER A 56 0.62 -9.35 14.09
CA SER A 56 1.52 -10.50 14.12
C SER A 56 2.99 -10.14 14.32
N GLY A 57 3.36 -8.85 14.21
CA GLY A 57 4.73 -8.38 14.39
C GLY A 57 5.72 -8.96 13.37
N TYR A 58 5.23 -9.67 12.35
CA TYR A 58 6.05 -10.21 11.28
C TYR A 58 6.61 -9.05 10.45
N ARG A 59 7.88 -8.74 10.74
CA ARG A 59 8.74 -7.94 9.86
C ARG A 59 9.29 -8.77 8.70
N GLN A 60 8.91 -10.05 8.62
CA GLN A 60 9.21 -10.88 7.48
C GLN A 60 8.23 -10.54 6.35
N PRO A 61 8.71 -10.48 5.09
CA PRO A 61 7.83 -10.27 3.94
C PRO A 61 6.70 -11.30 3.96
N LEU A 62 5.46 -10.89 3.64
CA LEU A 62 4.32 -11.80 3.54
C LEU A 62 4.71 -12.98 2.64
N LYS A 63 4.61 -14.21 3.17
CA LYS A 63 4.96 -15.45 2.47
C LYS A 63 3.75 -16.24 2.00
N ASP A 64 2.54 -15.78 2.30
CA ASP A 64 1.33 -16.50 1.92
C ASP A 64 1.09 -16.39 0.40
N PRO A 65 1.25 -17.50 -0.36
CA PRO A 65 1.13 -17.47 -1.80
C PRO A 65 -0.28 -17.12 -2.29
N ALA A 66 -1.33 -17.29 -1.47
CA ALA A 66 -2.69 -16.88 -1.84
C ALA A 66 -2.83 -15.35 -1.88
N PHE A 67 -2.16 -14.66 -0.96
CA PHE A 67 -2.19 -13.21 -0.85
C PHE A 67 -1.38 -12.55 -1.96
N ILE A 68 -0.14 -12.99 -2.18
CA ILE A 68 0.75 -12.38 -3.17
C ILE A 68 0.19 -12.53 -4.59
N LYS A 69 -0.49 -13.65 -4.89
CA LYS A 69 -1.14 -13.91 -6.19
C LYS A 69 -2.29 -12.95 -6.50
N ALA A 70 -2.84 -12.26 -5.50
CA ALA A 70 -3.86 -11.22 -5.70
C ALA A 70 -3.25 -9.86 -6.12
N PHE A 71 -1.96 -9.65 -5.87
CA PHE A 71 -1.26 -8.42 -6.21
C PHE A 71 -0.38 -8.65 -7.43
N THR A 72 -0.59 -7.86 -8.48
CA THR A 72 0.28 -7.85 -9.65
C THR A 72 0.66 -6.40 -9.92
N GLY A 73 1.95 -6.14 -10.18
CA GLY A 73 2.41 -4.78 -10.42
C GLY A 73 3.85 -4.52 -10.01
N LYS A 74 4.20 -3.24 -9.90
CA LYS A 74 5.54 -2.78 -9.50
C LYS A 74 5.52 -2.31 -8.06
N LEU A 75 6.47 -2.80 -7.27
CA LEU A 75 6.66 -2.42 -5.88
C LEU A 75 7.94 -1.60 -5.74
N TYR A 76 7.82 -0.30 -5.41
CA TYR A 76 8.98 0.55 -5.16
C TYR A 76 9.41 0.44 -3.70
N ALA A 77 10.62 -0.04 -3.44
CA ALA A 77 11.10 -0.31 -2.09
C ALA A 77 12.46 0.33 -1.80
N ASP A 78 12.85 0.36 -0.53
CA ASP A 78 14.17 0.85 -0.12
C ASP A 78 15.30 -0.13 -0.45
N LYS A 79 16.53 0.38 -0.48
CA LYS A 79 17.75 -0.43 -0.59
C LYS A 79 17.80 -1.52 0.47
N GLY A 80 17.20 -1.32 1.64
CA GLY A 80 17.11 -2.30 2.73
C GLY A 80 16.45 -3.63 2.33
N TYR A 81 15.49 -3.60 1.39
CA TYR A 81 14.66 -4.74 1.01
C TYR A 81 15.28 -5.60 -0.11
N ILE A 82 16.52 -5.33 -0.49
CA ILE A 82 17.21 -6.01 -1.58
C ILE A 82 17.79 -7.32 -1.04
N SER A 83 17.00 -8.38 -1.06
CA SER A 83 17.53 -9.74 -1.05
C SER A 83 17.21 -10.43 -2.38
N ALA A 84 18.17 -11.19 -2.90
CA ALA A 84 18.01 -11.91 -4.16
C ALA A 84 16.84 -12.91 -4.07
N GLU A 85 16.73 -13.59 -2.93
CA GLU A 85 15.63 -14.52 -2.63
C GLU A 85 14.26 -13.82 -2.65
N LEU A 86 14.13 -12.65 -2.01
CA LEU A 86 12.86 -11.91 -1.99
C LEU A 86 12.49 -11.39 -3.38
N THR A 87 13.48 -10.91 -4.13
CA THR A 87 13.25 -10.40 -5.49
C THR A 87 12.76 -11.52 -6.41
N ASN A 88 13.38 -12.71 -6.33
CA ASN A 88 12.97 -13.86 -7.12
C ASN A 88 11.60 -14.38 -6.70
N ALA A 89 11.32 -14.46 -5.39
CA ALA A 89 10.01 -14.88 -4.89
C ALA A 89 8.90 -13.94 -5.37
N LEU A 90 9.05 -12.63 -5.17
CA LEU A 90 8.07 -11.64 -5.62
C LEU A 90 7.90 -11.63 -7.13
N PHE A 91 8.99 -11.83 -7.89
CA PHE A 91 8.93 -11.92 -9.34
C PHE A 91 8.11 -13.11 -9.82
N CYS A 92 8.29 -14.28 -9.21
CA CYS A 92 7.48 -15.48 -9.48
C CYS A 92 5.99 -15.24 -9.21
N ASP A 93 5.68 -14.39 -8.23
CA ASP A 93 4.31 -14.04 -7.87
C ASP A 93 3.73 -12.87 -8.70
N GLY A 94 4.49 -12.34 -9.68
CA GLY A 94 4.03 -11.27 -10.57
C GLY A 94 4.19 -9.85 -10.01
N ILE A 95 5.01 -9.69 -8.96
CA ILE A 95 5.37 -8.40 -8.37
C ILE A 95 6.82 -8.04 -8.72
N HIS A 96 6.98 -6.98 -9.49
CA HIS A 96 8.28 -6.46 -9.86
C HIS A 96 8.80 -5.51 -8.78
N LEU A 97 9.75 -5.99 -7.97
CA LEU A 97 10.42 -5.18 -6.97
C LEU A 97 11.41 -4.21 -7.63
N VAL A 98 11.17 -2.91 -7.47
CA VAL A 98 11.98 -1.82 -8.01
C VAL A 98 12.69 -1.10 -6.87
N THR A 99 14.02 -1.20 -6.84
CA THR A 99 14.86 -0.61 -5.79
C THR A 99 16.04 0.14 -6.39
N GLN A 100 16.63 1.07 -5.65
CA GLN A 100 17.92 1.65 -6.04
C GLN A 100 19.04 0.61 -5.95
N ILE A 101 19.95 0.63 -6.92
CA ILE A 101 21.10 -0.29 -6.97
C ILE A 101 22.08 0.07 -5.83
N ARG A 102 22.54 -0.93 -5.08
CA ARG A 102 23.62 -0.80 -4.08
C ARG A 102 24.98 -0.88 -4.77
N ASN A 103 26.00 -0.25 -4.20
CA ASN A 103 27.34 -0.18 -4.79
C ASN A 103 27.96 -1.56 -5.11
N ASN A 104 27.61 -2.61 -4.36
CA ASN A 104 28.12 -3.97 -4.56
C ASN A 104 27.25 -4.83 -5.51
N MET A 105 26.25 -4.25 -6.18
CA MET A 105 25.39 -4.98 -7.11
C MET A 105 25.70 -4.68 -8.57
N LYS A 106 25.50 -5.69 -9.42
CA LYS A 106 25.57 -5.52 -10.87
C LYS A 106 24.50 -4.53 -11.33
N ASN A 107 24.87 -3.64 -12.23
CA ASN A 107 23.94 -2.70 -12.82
C ASN A 107 22.89 -3.47 -13.65
N CYS A 108 21.61 -3.21 -13.39
CA CYS A 108 20.50 -3.81 -14.12
C CYS A 108 19.78 -2.72 -14.92
N LEU A 109 19.33 -3.05 -16.14
CA LEU A 109 18.55 -2.15 -16.97
C LEU A 109 17.23 -1.84 -16.26
N MET A 110 16.97 -0.55 -16.06
CA MET A 110 15.76 -0.04 -15.42
C MET A 110 15.08 0.94 -16.35
N GLU A 111 13.76 0.86 -16.44
CA GLU A 111 12.98 1.80 -17.24
C GLU A 111 13.16 3.24 -16.71
N LEU A 112 13.25 4.22 -17.63
CA LEU A 112 13.45 5.63 -17.27
C LEU A 112 12.38 6.15 -16.29
N LYS A 113 11.12 5.72 -16.45
CA LYS A 113 10.02 6.05 -15.53
C LYS A 113 10.28 5.55 -14.11
N ASP A 114 10.78 4.32 -13.97
CA ASP A 114 11.08 3.72 -12.67
C ASP A 114 12.24 4.44 -11.99
N LYS A 115 13.24 4.82 -12.77
CA LYS A 115 14.39 5.60 -12.30
C LYS A 115 13.99 7.00 -11.84
N ILE A 116 13.02 7.64 -12.51
CA ILE A 116 12.46 8.93 -12.10
C ILE A 116 11.66 8.77 -10.80
N LEU A 117 10.81 7.75 -10.70
CA LEU A 117 10.02 7.45 -9.50
C LEU A 117 10.92 7.19 -8.28
N LEU A 118 11.99 6.41 -8.45
CA LEU A 118 12.98 6.20 -7.38
C LEU A 118 13.75 7.46 -6.98
N ARG A 119 13.94 8.43 -7.89
CA ARG A 119 14.55 9.74 -7.58
C ARG A 119 13.58 10.69 -6.89
N LYS A 120 12.29 10.58 -7.19
CA LYS A 120 11.22 11.39 -6.60
C LYS A 120 10.59 10.75 -5.35
N ARG A 121 11.23 9.72 -4.80
CA ARG A 121 10.82 9.02 -3.57
C ARG A 121 10.63 9.96 -2.37
N SER A 122 11.38 11.07 -2.31
CA SER A 122 11.19 12.10 -1.27
C SER A 122 9.75 12.61 -1.18
N ILE A 123 9.00 12.61 -2.29
CA ILE A 123 7.57 12.96 -2.29
C ILE A 123 6.75 11.90 -1.55
N ILE A 124 7.03 10.61 -1.74
CA ILE A 124 6.35 9.53 -1.01
C ILE A 124 6.64 9.64 0.49
N GLU A 125 7.88 9.94 0.85
CA GLU A 125 8.28 10.17 2.25
C GLU A 125 7.55 11.38 2.84
N THR A 126 7.47 12.50 2.09
CA THR A 126 6.73 13.70 2.52
C THR A 126 5.24 13.41 2.73
N ILE A 127 4.59 12.68 1.81
CA ILE A 127 3.18 12.30 1.97
C ILE A 127 3.00 11.45 3.22
N ASN A 128 3.87 10.46 3.44
CA ASN A 128 3.82 9.63 4.63
C ASN A 128 4.04 10.45 5.91
N ASP A 129 4.95 11.42 5.90
CA ASP A 129 5.20 12.31 7.04
C ASP A 129 4.00 13.23 7.32
N GLU A 130 3.33 13.76 6.28
CA GLU A 130 2.10 14.53 6.41
C GLU A 130 0.97 13.68 7.02
N LEU A 131 0.82 12.45 6.56
CA LEU A 131 -0.17 11.50 7.07
C LEU A 131 0.10 11.11 8.54
N LYS A 132 1.37 10.93 8.91
CA LYS A 132 1.75 10.59 10.29
C LYS A 132 1.60 11.76 11.25
N ASN A 133 2.15 12.92 10.89
CA ASN A 133 2.28 14.04 11.82
C ASN A 133 1.06 14.96 11.81
N ILE A 134 0.48 15.23 10.63
CA ILE A 134 -0.65 16.17 10.50
C ILE A 134 -1.97 15.41 10.66
N CYS A 135 -2.13 14.29 9.95
CA CYS A 135 -3.37 13.49 10.01
C CYS A 135 -3.40 12.54 11.22
N GLN A 136 -2.32 12.48 12.02
CA GLN A 136 -2.20 11.67 13.24
C GLN A 136 -2.62 10.21 13.03
N ILE A 137 -2.30 9.64 11.87
CA ILE A 137 -2.65 8.26 11.55
C ILE A 137 -1.90 7.27 12.45
N GLU A 138 -0.65 7.59 12.81
CA GLU A 138 0.13 6.82 13.79
C GLU A 138 -0.27 7.21 15.21
N HIS A 139 -1.44 6.74 15.65
CA HIS A 139 -1.89 6.90 17.02
C HIS A 139 -1.58 5.63 17.83
N SER A 140 -0.88 5.80 18.96
CA SER A 140 -0.37 4.69 19.78
C SER A 140 -1.44 3.99 20.64
N ARG A 141 -2.67 4.51 20.68
CA ARG A 141 -3.77 3.94 21.49
C ARG A 141 -5.08 3.90 20.71
N HIS A 142 -5.27 2.84 19.93
CA HIS A 142 -6.60 2.47 19.46
C HIS A 142 -7.17 1.43 20.44
N ARG A 143 -8.25 1.80 21.14
CA ARG A 143 -8.92 0.90 22.12
C ARG A 143 -9.71 -0.23 21.44
N SER A 144 -9.99 -0.09 20.15
CA SER A 144 -10.69 -1.08 19.33
C SER A 144 -10.30 -0.93 17.86
N LEU A 145 -10.59 -1.96 17.08
CA LEU A 145 -10.29 -1.98 15.66
C LEU A 145 -11.13 -1.00 14.85
N ALA A 146 -12.43 -0.90 15.18
CA ALA A 146 -13.33 0.07 14.56
C ALA A 146 -12.82 1.50 14.76
N ASN A 147 -12.24 1.80 15.92
CA ASN A 147 -11.64 3.12 16.21
C ASN A 147 -10.35 3.35 15.42
N PHE A 148 -9.55 2.31 15.18
CA PHE A 148 -8.39 2.40 14.28
C PHE A 148 -8.83 2.70 12.84
N LEU A 149 -9.78 1.93 12.30
CA LEU A 149 -10.24 2.10 10.93
C LEU A 149 -10.93 3.46 10.72
N SER A 150 -11.72 3.91 11.68
CA SER A 150 -12.36 5.22 11.63
C SER A 150 -11.30 6.34 11.66
N ASN A 151 -10.26 6.22 12.48
CA ASN A 151 -9.15 7.18 12.50
C ASN A 151 -8.36 7.19 11.19
N LEU A 152 -8.08 6.01 10.63
CA LEU A 152 -7.37 5.87 9.35
C LEU A 152 -8.17 6.53 8.21
N LEU A 153 -9.47 6.23 8.11
CA LEU A 153 -10.33 6.85 7.11
C LEU A 153 -10.46 8.36 7.30
N ALA A 154 -10.63 8.82 8.54
CA ALA A 154 -10.71 10.25 8.84
C ALA A 154 -9.41 10.97 8.47
N GLY A 155 -8.24 10.35 8.74
CA GLY A 155 -6.94 10.89 8.34
C GLY A 155 -6.76 10.95 6.83
N LEU A 156 -7.15 9.91 6.10
CA LEU A 156 -7.12 9.89 4.63
C LEU A 156 -8.11 10.90 4.02
N ALA A 157 -9.31 11.00 4.59
CA ALA A 157 -10.31 11.98 4.18
C ALA A 157 -9.80 13.41 4.44
N ALA A 158 -9.22 13.70 5.60
CA ALA A 158 -8.62 14.99 5.92
C ALA A 158 -7.51 15.35 4.94
N TYR A 159 -6.63 14.40 4.61
CA TYR A 159 -5.59 14.58 3.60
C TYR A 159 -6.16 14.96 2.22
N SER A 160 -7.33 14.42 1.86
CA SER A 160 -7.97 14.75 0.58
C SER A 160 -8.38 16.23 0.48
N PHE A 161 -8.58 16.92 1.60
CA PHE A 161 -8.93 18.34 1.66
C PHE A 161 -7.71 19.27 1.79
N PHE A 162 -6.48 18.74 1.77
CA PHE A 162 -5.30 19.59 1.90
C PHE A 162 -5.11 20.52 0.69
N PRO A 163 -4.78 21.80 0.91
CA PRO A 163 -4.69 22.80 -0.15
C PRO A 163 -3.50 22.58 -1.08
N LYS A 164 -2.43 21.93 -0.60
CA LYS A 164 -1.24 21.59 -1.39
C LYS A 164 -0.98 20.11 -1.26
N LYS A 165 -1.14 19.38 -2.36
CA LYS A 165 -0.77 17.97 -2.45
C LYS A 165 0.56 17.87 -3.20
N PRO A 166 1.61 17.31 -2.59
CA PRO A 166 2.87 17.10 -3.29
C PRO A 166 2.63 16.14 -4.45
N ALA A 167 2.98 16.59 -5.66
CA ALA A 167 2.76 15.86 -6.89
C ALA A 167 4.03 15.84 -7.74
N ILE A 168 4.28 14.74 -8.42
CA ILE A 168 5.36 14.63 -9.40
C ILE A 168 4.89 15.32 -10.68
N LYS A 169 5.32 16.57 -10.89
CA LYS A 169 5.19 17.22 -12.20
C LYS A 169 6.27 16.68 -13.12
N TYR A 170 5.88 16.05 -14.23
CA TYR A 170 6.78 15.71 -15.31
C TYR A 170 6.18 16.14 -16.64
N GLU A 171 6.98 16.77 -17.49
CA GLU A 171 6.64 17.07 -18.88
C GLU A 171 7.43 16.09 -19.75
N PRO A 172 6.76 15.17 -20.48
CA PRO A 172 7.45 14.35 -21.45
C PRO A 172 7.86 15.23 -22.64
N VAL A 173 9.15 15.57 -22.72
CA VAL A 173 9.71 16.21 -23.91
C VAL A 173 9.85 15.13 -25.00
N GLN A 174 9.02 15.18 -26.04
CA GLN A 174 9.20 14.33 -27.21
C GLN A 174 10.38 14.87 -28.04
N THR A 175 11.58 14.34 -27.80
CA THR A 175 12.71 14.55 -28.70
C THR A 175 12.63 13.54 -29.85
N LYS A 176 12.77 14.02 -31.10
CA LYS A 176 12.89 13.18 -32.31
C LYS A 176 14.26 12.48 -32.41
N GLN A 177 14.89 12.13 -31.29
CA GLN A 177 16.27 11.62 -31.23
C GLN A 177 16.37 10.09 -31.30
N LEU A 178 15.30 9.41 -31.69
CA LEU A 178 15.33 7.98 -32.01
C LEU A 178 14.76 7.80 -33.42
N VAL A 179 15.66 7.89 -34.40
CA VAL A 179 15.56 7.24 -35.72
C VAL A 179 16.58 6.12 -35.71
#